data_AF-D0GKD6-F1
#
_entry.id   AF-D0GKD6-F1
#
_cell.length_a   1.000
_cell.length_b   1.000
_cell.length_c   1.000
_cell.angle_alpha   90.00
_cell.angle_beta   90.00
_cell.angle_gamma   90.00
#
_symmetry.space_group_name_H-M   'P 1'
#
loop_
_entity.id
_entity.type
_entity.pdbx_description
1 polymer ?
#
loop_
_entity_poly.entity_id
_entity_poly.type
_entity_poly.pdbx_seq_one_letter_code
_entity_poly.pdbx_strand_id
1 'polypeptide(L)'
;MDNSIYLFEAEGAYKKFLKSSKGFLGLKKRENLKSFGEVQKNENAYNSVYLGIKEVPLSKIVGSVEKYTDFDKNFVPKNNIVKQRWMNIYTGYMAESMLPPVILYKIKDDYYVYDGNHRISVAKFLNFVSVEAEVEEFLPSKDAADEMIYRESMVFEKETGIKDVILSNPLKYKNLKNEIRSYVNFIHKKKDENIDYKAAAENWNKNIFVPVKILIEKNDILKNFPDSNINDIFLFILDHKYYMSEKRDKNTGYFLSTVDFINRVKTNEKRSLSNNCKIEDEETLRACEKLRKIDYELIYSLEETEINEKLFKLTGIDFRYDRVLLEEVEKIGTPEKWYEENYKKITEYFYNKADKLPEKYSRYLQYFEENRIFGYIFEYKCCKNFFENENPEISVLNYIIEVFLLIISSFDDTVSEKEKIIYLYEKIQNQYFYLFRIEKRLVEEGKTTKYEKIIADNLLNIMSFKNEQGYYDIKGILINRKYEEFLDNLKKPEEFLNIYKKYGESGKYETFTKLFEMLDILGEEKFLKKIKNDLKKMFLSDDILADYKMKDILTEFNNNLGKEKDFYNREKYSFIDFYADILSFTKETAKDEDNGNIDLDIDILDMEMYYREKEKIYI
;
A
#
# COMPACT_ATOMS: atom_id res chain seq x y z
N MET A 1 7.85 32.82 -51.68
CA MET A 1 8.25 31.46 -52.10
C MET A 1 7.32 31.02 -53.20
N ASP A 2 7.84 30.36 -54.22
CA ASP A 2 7.12 30.09 -55.47
C ASP A 2 6.07 28.99 -55.28
N ASN A 3 4.78 29.32 -55.42
CA ASN A 3 3.65 28.39 -55.27
C ASN A 3 3.73 27.20 -56.26
N SER A 4 4.56 27.31 -57.30
CA SER A 4 4.80 26.26 -58.30
C SER A 4 5.48 25.01 -57.71
N ILE A 5 6.38 25.16 -56.73
CA ILE A 5 7.15 24.06 -56.13
C ILE A 5 6.25 23.18 -55.27
N TYR A 6 5.44 23.78 -54.39
CA TYR A 6 4.52 23.05 -53.54
C TYR A 6 3.43 22.32 -54.32
N LEU A 7 2.98 22.89 -55.45
CA LEU A 7 1.99 22.24 -56.31
C LEU A 7 2.55 20.97 -56.98
N PHE A 8 3.82 20.99 -57.40
CA PHE A 8 4.51 19.83 -57.96
C PHE A 8 4.71 18.73 -56.90
N GLU A 9 5.16 19.11 -55.70
CA GLU A 9 5.29 18.20 -54.57
C GLU A 9 3.95 17.58 -54.16
N ALA A 10 2.89 18.39 -54.08
CA ALA A 10 1.55 17.94 -53.75
C ALA A 10 1.02 16.92 -54.77
N GLU A 11 1.33 17.09 -56.06
CA GLU A 11 0.94 16.11 -57.07
C GLU A 11 1.71 14.78 -56.91
N GLY A 12 3.01 14.85 -56.64
CA GLY A 12 3.84 13.68 -56.35
C GLY A 12 3.36 12.91 -55.11
N ALA A 13 3.05 13.63 -54.04
CA ALA A 13 2.50 13.11 -52.80
C ALA A 13 1.15 12.42 -53.03
N TYR A 14 0.23 13.06 -53.75
CA TYR A 14 -1.08 12.47 -54.08
C TYR A 14 -0.93 11.16 -54.88
N LYS A 15 -0.04 11.12 -55.88
CA LYS A 15 0.26 9.91 -56.66
C LYS A 15 0.82 8.80 -55.77
N LYS A 16 1.68 9.12 -54.80
CA LYS A 16 2.23 8.18 -53.81
C LYS A 16 1.13 7.62 -52.91
N PHE A 17 0.21 8.46 -52.45
CA PHE A 17 -0.89 8.05 -51.59
C PHE A 17 -1.90 7.13 -52.30
N LEU A 18 -2.20 7.40 -53.57
CA LEU A 18 -3.04 6.50 -54.37
C LEU A 18 -2.39 5.13 -54.60
N LYS A 19 -1.06 5.08 -54.70
CA LYS A 19 -0.31 3.82 -54.82
C LYS A 19 -0.34 3.02 -53.52
N SER A 20 -0.24 3.66 -52.36
CA SER A 20 -0.30 2.94 -51.06
C SER A 20 -1.67 2.32 -50.76
N SER A 21 -2.74 2.82 -51.38
CA SER A 21 -4.10 2.22 -51.33
C SER A 21 -4.24 0.95 -52.18
N LYS A 22 -3.35 0.70 -53.15
CA LYS A 22 -3.37 -0.51 -53.98
C LYS A 22 -2.56 -1.61 -53.29
N GLY A 23 -3.25 -2.63 -52.77
CA GLY A 23 -2.58 -3.80 -52.17
C GLY A 23 -1.65 -4.54 -53.15
N PHE A 24 -0.77 -5.39 -52.61
CA PHE A 24 0.06 -6.32 -53.39
C PHE A 24 -0.88 -7.13 -54.32
N LEU A 25 -0.73 -7.00 -55.65
CA LEU A 25 -1.61 -7.55 -56.72
C LEU A 25 -2.86 -6.74 -57.15
N GLY A 26 -3.09 -5.53 -56.64
CA GLY A 26 -4.04 -4.59 -57.27
C GLY A 26 -5.54 -4.93 -57.20
N LEU A 27 -5.95 -5.93 -56.42
CA LEU A 27 -7.32 -6.47 -56.36
C LEU A 27 -7.92 -6.50 -54.93
N LYS A 28 -7.79 -5.41 -54.14
CA LYS A 28 -8.60 -5.26 -52.91
C LYS A 28 -9.74 -4.26 -53.13
N LYS A 29 -10.97 -4.69 -52.84
CA LYS A 29 -12.16 -3.83 -52.78
C LYS A 29 -11.88 -2.72 -51.75
N ARG A 30 -11.89 -1.46 -52.18
CA ARG A 30 -11.66 -0.31 -51.31
C ARG A 30 -12.86 -0.12 -50.39
N GLU A 31 -12.83 -0.72 -49.20
CA GLU A 31 -13.84 -0.50 -48.16
C GLU A 31 -14.04 1.01 -47.94
N ASN A 32 -15.29 1.41 -47.76
CA ASN A 32 -15.65 2.80 -47.47
C ASN A 32 -15.29 3.14 -46.02
N LEU A 33 -15.27 4.44 -45.70
CA LEU A 33 -15.27 4.89 -44.33
C LEU A 33 -16.57 4.43 -43.62
N LYS A 34 -16.54 4.32 -42.29
CA LYS A 34 -17.78 4.12 -41.52
C LYS A 34 -18.69 5.34 -41.70
N SER A 35 -19.98 5.09 -41.93
CA SER A 35 -21.01 6.14 -42.00
C SER A 35 -21.47 6.51 -40.60
N PHE A 36 -21.31 7.78 -40.21
CA PHE A 36 -21.85 8.27 -38.94
C PHE A 36 -23.36 8.08 -38.87
N GLY A 37 -24.11 8.38 -39.93
CA GLY A 37 -25.58 8.30 -39.91
C GLY A 37 -26.10 6.88 -39.66
N GLU A 38 -25.41 5.86 -40.17
CA GLU A 38 -25.74 4.46 -39.88
C GLU A 38 -25.48 4.12 -38.42
N VAL A 39 -24.34 4.54 -37.88
CA VAL A 39 -23.98 4.32 -36.47
C VAL A 39 -24.91 5.10 -35.55
N GLN A 40 -25.17 6.37 -35.83
CA GLN A 40 -26.07 7.24 -35.10
C GLN A 40 -27.48 6.63 -35.00
N LYS A 41 -28.02 6.13 -36.11
CA LYS A 41 -29.31 5.45 -36.14
C LYS A 41 -29.28 4.14 -35.35
N ASN A 42 -28.21 3.35 -35.53
CA ASN A 42 -28.04 2.07 -34.84
C ASN A 42 -27.85 2.25 -33.33
N GLU A 43 -27.28 3.36 -32.88
CA GLU A 43 -27.05 3.68 -31.46
C GLU A 43 -28.15 4.59 -30.89
N ASN A 44 -29.14 4.97 -31.70
CA ASN A 44 -30.18 5.94 -31.35
C ASN A 44 -29.59 7.26 -30.76
N ALA A 45 -28.42 7.68 -31.25
CA ALA A 45 -27.61 8.74 -30.65
C ALA A 45 -27.96 10.14 -31.20
N TYR A 46 -29.10 10.70 -30.81
CA TYR A 46 -29.59 11.99 -31.35
C TYR A 46 -29.33 13.20 -30.45
N ASN A 47 -29.01 12.98 -29.18
CA ASN A 47 -28.60 14.06 -28.27
C ASN A 47 -27.10 14.25 -28.36
N SER A 48 -26.63 15.50 -28.43
CA SER A 48 -25.21 15.83 -28.50
C SER A 48 -24.76 16.75 -27.36
N VAL A 49 -23.46 16.69 -27.06
CA VAL A 49 -22.77 17.57 -26.12
C VAL A 49 -21.48 18.08 -26.76
N TYR A 50 -21.27 19.40 -26.68
CA TYR A 50 -20.06 20.02 -27.15
C TYR A 50 -18.90 19.79 -26.17
N LEU A 51 -17.80 19.16 -26.64
CA LEU A 51 -16.62 18.86 -25.83
C LEU A 51 -15.50 19.92 -25.95
N GLY A 52 -15.65 20.90 -26.84
CA GLY A 52 -14.61 21.90 -27.11
C GLY A 52 -13.51 21.42 -28.05
N ILE A 53 -12.42 22.17 -28.09
CA ILE A 53 -11.22 21.81 -28.85
C ILE A 53 -10.44 20.72 -28.11
N LYS A 54 -10.09 19.65 -28.82
CA LYS A 54 -9.36 18.48 -28.32
C LYS A 54 -8.28 18.07 -29.30
N GLU A 55 -7.18 17.55 -28.77
CA GLU A 55 -6.22 16.79 -29.56
C GLU A 55 -6.71 15.34 -29.70
N VAL A 56 -7.00 14.90 -30.92
CA VAL A 56 -7.63 13.59 -31.20
C VAL A 56 -6.66 12.68 -31.95
N PRO A 57 -6.37 11.46 -31.43
CA PRO A 57 -5.56 10.49 -32.15
C PRO A 57 -6.16 10.13 -33.50
N LEU A 58 -5.36 10.17 -34.56
CA LEU A 58 -5.80 9.82 -35.93
C LEU A 58 -6.25 8.36 -36.04
N SER A 59 -5.81 7.49 -35.12
CA SER A 59 -6.25 6.09 -35.01
C SER A 59 -7.71 5.94 -34.58
N LYS A 60 -8.28 6.90 -33.84
CA LYS A 60 -9.69 6.88 -33.41
C LYS A 60 -10.65 7.50 -34.44
N ILE A 61 -10.12 8.11 -35.51
CA ILE A 61 -10.95 8.70 -36.59
C ILE A 61 -11.21 7.64 -37.65
N VAL A 62 -12.43 7.10 -37.63
CA VAL A 62 -12.82 5.87 -38.35
C VAL A 62 -13.80 6.10 -39.49
N GLY A 63 -14.42 7.28 -39.55
CA GLY A 63 -15.57 7.52 -40.41
C GLY A 63 -15.77 8.97 -40.83
N SER A 64 -16.85 9.21 -41.58
CA SER A 64 -17.31 10.56 -41.92
C SER A 64 -18.83 10.65 -41.81
N VAL A 65 -19.32 11.87 -41.57
CA VAL A 65 -20.75 12.18 -41.55
C VAL A 65 -21.36 12.13 -42.95
N GLU A 66 -20.69 12.75 -43.93
CA GLU A 66 -21.21 12.83 -45.30
C GLU A 66 -20.32 12.15 -46.33
N LYS A 67 -18.99 12.31 -46.22
CA LYS A 67 -18.04 11.95 -47.28
C LYS A 67 -17.50 10.53 -47.18
N TYR A 68 -18.30 9.62 -46.61
CA TYR A 68 -17.85 8.26 -46.32
C TYR A 68 -17.61 7.41 -47.58
N THR A 69 -18.16 7.82 -48.73
CA THR A 69 -17.96 7.18 -50.04
C THR A 69 -16.82 7.79 -50.87
N ASP A 70 -16.39 9.02 -50.56
CA ASP A 70 -15.34 9.74 -51.29
C ASP A 70 -13.92 9.22 -50.99
N PHE A 71 -13.77 8.51 -49.87
CA PHE A 71 -12.50 7.98 -49.38
C PHE A 71 -12.60 6.48 -49.09
N ASP A 72 -11.47 5.78 -49.10
CA ASP A 72 -11.37 4.43 -48.52
C ASP A 72 -11.24 4.49 -46.98
N LYS A 73 -11.28 3.32 -46.32
CA LYS A 73 -11.16 3.22 -44.86
C LYS A 73 -9.91 3.87 -44.25
N ASN A 74 -8.87 4.11 -45.06
CA ASN A 74 -7.63 4.77 -44.64
C ASN A 74 -7.63 6.27 -45.01
N PHE A 75 -8.79 6.83 -45.37
CA PHE A 75 -8.95 8.18 -45.89
C PHE A 75 -8.20 8.42 -47.22
N VAL A 76 -7.97 7.40 -48.06
CA VAL A 76 -7.39 7.61 -49.39
C VAL A 76 -8.48 8.05 -50.38
N PRO A 77 -8.30 9.16 -51.11
CA PRO A 77 -9.24 9.64 -52.12
C PRO A 77 -9.63 8.61 -53.19
N LYS A 78 -10.92 8.53 -53.53
CA LYS A 78 -11.44 7.61 -54.55
C LYS A 78 -11.74 8.27 -55.90
N ASN A 79 -11.89 9.59 -55.97
CA ASN A 79 -12.26 10.30 -57.19
C ASN A 79 -11.34 11.52 -57.47
N ASN A 80 -11.36 12.00 -58.71
CA ASN A 80 -10.51 13.11 -59.17
C ASN A 80 -10.94 14.48 -58.62
N ILE A 81 -12.20 14.64 -58.18
CA ILE A 81 -12.71 15.90 -57.62
C ILE A 81 -12.01 16.21 -56.29
N VAL A 82 -11.74 15.17 -55.49
CA VAL A 82 -11.00 15.25 -54.22
C VAL A 82 -9.52 15.61 -54.42
N LYS A 83 -8.93 15.36 -55.61
CA LYS A 83 -7.50 15.60 -55.89
C LYS A 83 -7.07 17.05 -55.68
N GLN A 84 -7.77 18.00 -56.31
CA GLN A 84 -7.35 19.41 -56.30
C GLN A 84 -7.41 20.01 -54.88
N ARG A 85 -8.50 19.73 -54.16
CA ARG A 85 -8.65 20.17 -52.77
C ARG A 85 -7.63 19.50 -51.85
N TRP A 86 -7.31 18.23 -52.07
CA TRP A 86 -6.26 17.52 -51.33
C TRP A 86 -4.90 18.18 -51.53
N MET A 87 -4.53 18.51 -52.77
CA MET A 87 -3.26 19.18 -53.09
C MET A 87 -3.13 20.56 -52.44
N ASN A 88 -4.23 21.34 -52.39
CA ASN A 88 -4.25 22.63 -51.70
C ASN A 88 -4.04 22.49 -50.20
N ILE A 89 -4.67 21.49 -49.56
CA ILE A 89 -4.49 21.21 -48.13
C ILE A 89 -3.07 20.72 -47.84
N TYR A 90 -2.52 19.85 -48.68
CA TYR A 90 -1.12 19.40 -48.58
C TYR A 90 -0.15 20.58 -48.63
N THR A 91 -0.33 21.48 -49.58
CA THR A 91 0.46 22.71 -49.70
C THR A 91 0.34 23.57 -48.43
N GLY A 92 -0.87 23.72 -47.88
CA GLY A 92 -1.08 24.44 -46.62
C GLY A 92 -0.30 23.86 -45.44
N TYR A 93 -0.26 22.53 -45.30
CA TYR A 93 0.56 21.87 -44.27
C TYR A 93 2.08 22.06 -44.51
N MET A 94 2.55 21.94 -45.75
CA MET A 94 3.98 22.11 -46.09
C MET A 94 4.46 23.57 -45.96
N ALA A 95 3.55 24.53 -46.14
CA ALA A 95 3.83 25.95 -45.99
C ALA A 95 3.64 26.45 -44.55
N GLU A 96 3.49 25.56 -43.56
CA GLU A 96 3.25 25.86 -42.13
C GLU A 96 2.10 26.86 -41.91
N SER A 97 1.12 26.86 -42.80
CA SER A 97 -0.04 27.75 -42.68
C SER A 97 -0.95 27.24 -41.56
N MET A 98 -1.45 28.14 -40.72
CA MET A 98 -2.46 27.80 -39.71
C MET A 98 -3.74 27.33 -40.42
N LEU A 99 -3.95 26.02 -40.44
CA LEU A 99 -5.19 25.43 -40.91
C LEU A 99 -6.20 25.38 -39.74
N PRO A 100 -7.49 25.67 -39.99
CA PRO A 100 -8.48 25.59 -38.94
C PRO A 100 -8.63 24.15 -38.43
N PRO A 101 -9.05 23.96 -37.17
CA PRO A 101 -9.30 22.63 -36.61
C PRO A 101 -10.31 21.86 -37.47
N VAL A 102 -10.23 20.53 -37.41
CA VAL A 102 -11.29 19.69 -38.01
C VAL A 102 -12.52 19.68 -37.09
N ILE A 103 -13.70 19.40 -37.63
CA ILE A 103 -14.90 19.22 -36.80
C ILE A 103 -15.21 17.73 -36.79
N LEU A 104 -15.20 17.13 -35.59
CA LEU A 104 -15.43 15.70 -35.40
C LEU A 104 -16.68 15.45 -34.57
N TYR A 105 -17.48 14.50 -35.03
CA TYR A 105 -18.54 13.89 -34.25
C TYR A 105 -18.02 12.64 -33.57
N LYS A 106 -18.31 12.49 -32.28
CA LYS A 106 -17.90 11.33 -31.48
C LYS A 106 -19.13 10.52 -31.10
N ILE A 107 -19.06 9.19 -31.21
CA ILE A 107 -20.00 8.26 -30.57
C ILE A 107 -19.15 7.19 -29.90
N LYS A 108 -19.27 7.02 -28.57
CA LYS A 108 -18.40 6.14 -27.78
C LYS A 108 -16.91 6.48 -28.06
N ASP A 109 -16.08 5.52 -28.41
CA ASP A 109 -14.65 5.75 -28.71
C ASP A 109 -14.34 6.19 -30.15
N ASP A 110 -15.32 6.13 -31.05
CA ASP A 110 -15.12 6.35 -32.48
C ASP A 110 -15.41 7.81 -32.87
N TYR A 111 -14.53 8.37 -33.71
CA TYR A 111 -14.66 9.73 -34.25
C TYR A 111 -14.97 9.70 -35.76
N TYR A 112 -15.84 10.61 -36.17
CA TYR A 112 -16.38 10.74 -37.50
C TYR A 112 -16.19 12.18 -37.98
N VAL A 113 -15.63 12.35 -39.18
CA VAL A 113 -15.34 13.67 -39.72
C VAL A 113 -16.61 14.33 -40.24
N TYR A 114 -17.03 15.42 -39.58
CA TYR A 114 -18.08 16.32 -40.04
C TYR A 114 -17.48 17.32 -41.05
N ASP A 115 -16.46 18.08 -40.64
CA ASP A 115 -15.66 18.94 -41.53
C ASP A 115 -14.16 18.60 -41.46
N GLY A 116 -13.47 18.73 -42.59
CA GLY A 116 -12.01 18.55 -42.65
C GLY A 116 -11.54 17.17 -43.17
N ASN A 117 -12.39 16.42 -43.89
CA ASN A 117 -12.02 15.11 -44.46
C ASN A 117 -10.69 15.10 -45.24
N HIS A 118 -10.42 16.18 -45.99
CA HIS A 118 -9.16 16.32 -46.74
C HIS A 118 -7.97 16.62 -45.82
N ARG A 119 -8.19 17.35 -44.71
CA ARG A 119 -7.16 17.58 -43.68
C ARG A 119 -6.78 16.26 -42.99
N ILE A 120 -7.76 15.45 -42.59
CA ILE A 120 -7.52 14.10 -42.05
C ILE A 120 -6.78 13.20 -43.04
N SER A 121 -7.20 13.22 -44.30
CA SER A 121 -6.59 12.46 -45.39
C SER A 121 -5.10 12.82 -45.57
N VAL A 122 -4.77 14.13 -45.60
CA VAL A 122 -3.39 14.61 -45.68
C VAL A 122 -2.61 14.30 -44.40
N ALA A 123 -3.18 14.52 -43.22
CA ALA A 123 -2.53 14.23 -41.94
C ALA A 123 -2.17 12.75 -41.78
N LYS A 124 -3.06 11.83 -42.21
CA LYS A 124 -2.74 10.39 -42.27
C LYS A 124 -1.63 10.08 -43.28
N PHE A 125 -1.61 10.73 -44.45
CA PHE A 125 -0.52 10.55 -45.40
C PHE A 125 0.84 11.04 -44.86
N LEU A 126 0.83 12.13 -44.09
CA LEU A 126 2.00 12.70 -43.43
C LEU A 126 2.38 11.97 -42.12
N ASN A 127 1.65 10.92 -41.73
CA ASN A 127 1.86 10.13 -40.51
C ASN A 127 1.82 10.95 -39.22
N PHE A 128 0.92 11.94 -39.13
CA PHE A 128 0.66 12.60 -37.86
C PHE A 128 0.09 11.60 -36.84
N VAL A 129 0.38 11.83 -35.55
CA VAL A 129 -0.16 11.01 -34.45
C VAL A 129 -1.59 11.43 -34.12
N SER A 130 -1.84 12.74 -34.10
CA SER A 130 -3.06 13.39 -33.66
C SER A 130 -3.38 14.60 -34.54
N VAL A 131 -4.59 15.13 -34.38
CA VAL A 131 -5.05 16.40 -34.98
C VAL A 131 -5.82 17.21 -33.95
N GLU A 132 -5.73 18.54 -34.06
CA GLU A 132 -6.61 19.44 -33.33
C GLU A 132 -8.02 19.42 -33.94
N ALA A 133 -9.02 19.19 -33.10
CA ALA A 133 -10.40 19.02 -33.50
C ALA A 133 -11.37 19.74 -32.56
N GLU A 134 -12.37 20.40 -33.13
CA GLU A 134 -13.59 20.77 -32.43
C GLU A 134 -14.50 19.52 -32.35
N VAL A 135 -14.85 19.09 -31.14
CA VAL A 135 -15.54 17.81 -30.92
C VAL A 135 -16.95 17.99 -30.39
N GLU A 136 -17.91 17.39 -31.06
CA GLU A 136 -19.30 17.23 -30.61
C GLU A 136 -19.59 15.74 -30.40
N GLU A 137 -19.96 15.35 -29.18
CA GLU A 137 -20.23 13.96 -28.83
C GLU A 137 -21.73 13.66 -28.83
N PHE A 138 -22.14 12.69 -29.63
CA PHE A 138 -23.50 12.17 -29.70
C PHE A 138 -23.66 10.97 -28.76
N LEU A 139 -24.65 11.06 -27.87
CA LEU A 139 -24.84 10.13 -26.77
C LEU A 139 -25.82 9.01 -27.16
N PRO A 140 -25.40 7.73 -27.10
CA PRO A 140 -26.26 6.58 -27.38
C PRO A 140 -27.57 6.58 -26.58
N SER A 141 -28.65 6.31 -27.32
CA SER A 141 -30.09 6.39 -27.04
C SER A 141 -30.84 5.19 -26.46
N LYS A 142 -30.38 3.97 -26.74
CA LYS A 142 -31.12 2.74 -26.49
C LYS A 142 -31.03 2.30 -25.04
N ASP A 143 -32.04 1.57 -24.60
CA ASP A 143 -32.11 0.96 -23.26
C ASP A 143 -31.30 -0.35 -23.16
N ALA A 144 -30.25 -0.50 -23.96
CA ALA A 144 -29.32 -1.61 -23.82
C ALA A 144 -28.44 -1.39 -22.58
N ALA A 145 -28.13 -2.45 -21.84
CA ALA A 145 -27.36 -2.38 -20.59
C ALA A 145 -26.03 -1.61 -20.76
N ASP A 146 -25.30 -1.86 -21.85
CA ASP A 146 -24.03 -1.20 -22.16
C ASP A 146 -24.19 0.32 -22.37
N GLU A 147 -25.32 0.77 -22.93
CA GLU A 147 -25.59 2.19 -23.16
C GLU A 147 -25.97 2.91 -21.87
N MET A 148 -26.68 2.24 -20.96
CA MET A 148 -26.93 2.76 -19.61
C MET A 148 -25.62 2.88 -18.80
N ILE A 149 -24.75 1.87 -18.88
CA ILE A 149 -23.41 1.92 -18.26
C ILE A 149 -22.62 3.10 -18.79
N TYR A 150 -22.61 3.29 -20.12
CA TYR A 150 -21.94 4.41 -20.76
C TYR A 150 -22.43 5.76 -20.24
N ARG A 151 -23.76 5.97 -20.21
CA ARG A 151 -24.35 7.22 -19.71
C ARG A 151 -24.01 7.47 -18.25
N GLU A 152 -24.15 6.47 -17.39
CA GLU A 152 -23.82 6.61 -15.97
C GLU A 152 -22.33 6.91 -15.76
N SER A 153 -21.45 6.30 -16.55
CA SER A 153 -20.01 6.61 -16.52
C SER A 153 -19.72 8.08 -16.89
N MET A 154 -20.40 8.60 -17.91
CA MET A 154 -20.25 10.00 -18.36
C MET A 154 -20.80 10.98 -17.32
N VAL A 155 -21.94 10.66 -16.69
CA VAL A 155 -22.49 11.45 -15.59
C VAL A 155 -21.54 11.45 -14.40
N PHE A 156 -20.99 10.28 -14.05
CA PHE A 156 -20.01 10.15 -12.98
C PHE A 156 -18.74 10.96 -13.25
N GLU A 157 -18.15 10.87 -14.44
CA GLU A 157 -16.97 11.67 -14.82
C GLU A 157 -17.27 13.17 -14.77
N LYS A 158 -18.43 13.59 -15.26
CA LYS A 158 -18.83 15.01 -15.23
C LYS A 158 -18.96 15.55 -13.81
N GLU A 159 -19.56 14.77 -12.91
CA GLU A 159 -19.78 15.16 -11.51
C GLU A 159 -18.50 15.12 -10.67
N THR A 160 -17.64 14.12 -10.89
CA THR A 160 -16.49 13.83 -10.01
C THR A 160 -15.14 14.22 -10.59
N GLY A 161 -15.04 14.43 -11.91
CA GLY A 161 -13.76 14.61 -12.61
C GLY A 161 -12.94 13.33 -12.80
N ILE A 162 -13.37 12.20 -12.23
CA ILE A 162 -12.66 10.93 -12.29
C ILE A 162 -12.99 10.23 -13.61
N LYS A 163 -11.96 10.00 -14.42
CA LYS A 163 -12.07 9.40 -15.76
C LYS A 163 -11.89 7.90 -15.73
N ASP A 164 -12.29 7.25 -16.82
CA ASP A 164 -12.03 5.83 -17.09
C ASP A 164 -12.59 4.85 -16.03
N VAL A 165 -13.67 5.26 -15.34
CA VAL A 165 -14.40 4.40 -14.39
C VAL A 165 -15.61 3.78 -15.07
N ILE A 166 -15.41 2.57 -15.60
CA ILE A 166 -16.47 1.73 -16.16
C ILE A 166 -16.86 0.65 -15.14
N LEU A 167 -18.14 0.54 -14.80
CA LEU A 167 -18.70 -0.50 -13.92
C LEU A 167 -19.57 -1.47 -14.73
N SER A 168 -19.60 -2.74 -14.32
CA SER A 168 -20.43 -3.77 -14.98
C SER A 168 -21.94 -3.55 -14.88
N ASN A 169 -22.40 -2.68 -13.98
CA ASN A 169 -23.82 -2.41 -13.77
C ASN A 169 -24.04 -0.91 -13.47
N PRO A 170 -24.98 -0.23 -14.17
CA PRO A 170 -25.21 1.20 -13.99
C PRO A 170 -25.65 1.57 -12.56
N LEU A 171 -26.34 0.69 -11.84
CA LEU A 171 -26.78 0.96 -10.47
C LEU A 171 -25.62 1.07 -9.48
N LYS A 172 -24.46 0.46 -9.79
CA LYS A 172 -23.27 0.49 -8.92
C LYS A 172 -22.63 1.89 -8.83
N TYR A 173 -22.86 2.77 -9.81
CA TYR A 173 -22.39 4.16 -9.73
C TYR A 173 -23.00 4.91 -8.54
N LYS A 174 -24.22 4.55 -8.13
CA LYS A 174 -24.84 5.12 -6.92
C LYS A 174 -24.02 4.82 -5.67
N ASN A 175 -23.52 3.58 -5.53
CA ASN A 175 -22.72 3.17 -4.37
C ASN A 175 -21.39 3.94 -4.35
N LEU A 176 -20.73 4.06 -5.50
CA LEU A 176 -19.48 4.82 -5.62
C LEU A 176 -19.66 6.31 -5.30
N LYS A 177 -20.74 6.93 -5.81
CA LYS A 177 -21.08 8.33 -5.49
C LYS A 177 -21.39 8.52 -4.01
N ASN A 178 -22.06 7.56 -3.38
CA ASN A 178 -22.33 7.59 -1.94
C ASN A 178 -21.05 7.51 -1.12
N GLU A 179 -20.10 6.65 -1.51
CA GLU A 179 -18.78 6.56 -0.88
C GLU A 179 -18.04 7.90 -0.94
N ILE A 180 -17.98 8.51 -2.13
CA ILE A 180 -17.35 9.81 -2.33
C ILE A 180 -18.06 10.89 -1.48
N ARG A 181 -19.39 10.89 -1.42
CA ARG A 181 -20.15 11.84 -0.58
C ARG A 181 -19.83 11.66 0.91
N SER A 182 -19.73 10.42 1.39
CA SER A 182 -19.32 10.14 2.76
C SER A 182 -17.92 10.70 3.04
N TYR A 183 -17.00 10.56 2.08
CA TYR A 183 -15.65 11.13 2.17
C TYR A 183 -15.64 12.67 2.13
N VAL A 184 -16.45 13.30 1.29
CA VAL A 184 -16.58 14.77 1.24
C VAL A 184 -17.10 15.30 2.57
N ASN A 185 -18.15 14.67 3.13
CA ASN A 185 -18.69 15.02 4.44
C ASN A 185 -17.64 14.87 5.54
N PHE A 186 -16.78 13.86 5.43
CA PHE A 186 -15.65 13.67 6.33
C PHE A 186 -14.63 14.81 6.22
N ILE A 187 -14.19 15.19 5.01
CA ILE A 187 -13.26 16.31 4.81
C ILE A 187 -13.86 17.61 5.36
N HIS A 188 -15.11 17.93 5.01
CA HIS A 188 -15.78 19.16 5.44
C HIS A 188 -15.85 19.26 6.96
N LYS A 189 -16.14 18.15 7.65
CA LYS A 189 -16.21 18.12 9.12
C LYS A 189 -14.86 18.21 9.79
N LYS A 190 -13.83 17.56 9.23
CA LYS A 190 -12.52 17.44 9.89
C LYS A 190 -11.52 18.53 9.51
N LYS A 191 -11.52 19.00 8.27
CA LYS A 191 -10.47 19.92 7.79
C LYS A 191 -10.91 21.38 7.76
N ASP A 192 -12.17 21.67 8.12
CA ASP A 192 -12.81 22.99 7.96
C ASP A 192 -12.58 23.60 6.57
N GLU A 193 -12.43 22.73 5.57
CA GLU A 193 -12.18 23.09 4.18
C GLU A 193 -13.49 23.02 3.41
N ASN A 194 -13.97 24.16 2.91
CA ASN A 194 -15.08 24.19 1.95
C ASN A 194 -14.58 23.82 0.55
N ILE A 195 -14.15 22.57 0.39
CA ILE A 195 -13.72 22.01 -0.88
C ILE A 195 -14.95 21.66 -1.73
N ASP A 196 -14.93 22.00 -3.01
CA ASP A 196 -16.00 21.58 -3.90
C ASP A 196 -16.02 20.05 -4.09
N TYR A 197 -17.19 19.51 -4.44
CA TYR A 197 -17.39 18.06 -4.56
C TYR A 197 -16.41 17.40 -5.54
N LYS A 198 -16.06 18.09 -6.63
CA LYS A 198 -15.20 17.56 -7.68
C LYS A 198 -13.76 17.44 -7.20
N ALA A 199 -13.22 18.49 -6.57
CA ALA A 199 -11.89 18.49 -5.98
C ALA A 199 -11.78 17.45 -4.84
N ALA A 200 -12.82 17.29 -4.02
CA ALA A 200 -12.87 16.25 -3.00
C ALA A 200 -12.90 14.83 -3.60
N ALA A 201 -13.65 14.62 -4.69
CA ALA A 201 -13.68 13.35 -5.41
C ALA A 201 -12.33 13.02 -6.06
N GLU A 202 -11.63 14.01 -6.64
CA GLU A 202 -10.27 13.83 -7.16
C GLU A 202 -9.27 13.49 -6.04
N ASN A 203 -9.43 14.09 -4.86
CA ASN A 203 -8.63 13.75 -3.68
C ASN A 203 -8.89 12.31 -3.22
N TRP A 204 -10.17 11.92 -3.10
CA TRP A 204 -10.59 10.56 -2.79
C TRP A 204 -10.02 9.56 -3.78
N ASN A 205 -10.07 9.89 -5.08
CA ASN A 205 -9.52 9.06 -6.14
C ASN A 205 -8.01 8.82 -5.94
N LYS A 206 -7.24 9.88 -5.67
CA LYS A 206 -5.78 9.85 -5.51
C LYS A 206 -5.33 9.09 -4.25
N ASN A 207 -6.11 9.16 -3.18
CA ASN A 207 -5.70 8.68 -1.85
C ASN A 207 -6.38 7.38 -1.42
N ILE A 208 -7.50 6.99 -2.05
CA ILE A 208 -8.24 5.75 -1.73
C ILE A 208 -8.41 4.88 -2.98
N PHE A 209 -9.10 5.36 -4.01
CA PHE A 209 -9.47 4.52 -5.16
C PHE A 209 -8.25 3.95 -5.90
N VAL A 210 -7.31 4.83 -6.29
CA VAL A 210 -6.09 4.42 -7.01
C VAL A 210 -5.21 3.52 -6.14
N PRO A 211 -4.90 3.84 -4.87
CA PRO A 211 -4.15 2.93 -4.00
C PRO A 211 -4.78 1.54 -3.84
N VAL A 212 -6.10 1.44 -3.67
CA VAL A 212 -6.76 0.12 -3.60
C VAL A 212 -6.64 -0.63 -4.93
N LYS A 213 -6.82 0.06 -6.06
CA LYS A 213 -6.64 -0.55 -7.40
C LYS A 213 -5.23 -1.11 -7.61
N ILE A 214 -4.19 -0.36 -7.19
CA ILE A 214 -2.80 -0.83 -7.21
C ILE A 214 -2.68 -2.14 -6.42
N LEU A 215 -3.25 -2.22 -5.22
CA LEU A 215 -3.19 -3.44 -4.42
C LEU A 215 -3.94 -4.61 -5.08
N ILE A 216 -5.10 -4.37 -5.71
CA ILE A 216 -5.84 -5.39 -6.47
C ILE A 216 -5.00 -5.94 -7.63
N GLU A 217 -4.40 -5.05 -8.43
CA GLU A 217 -3.60 -5.40 -9.62
C GLU A 217 -2.36 -6.17 -9.23
N LYS A 218 -1.57 -5.64 -8.30
CA LYS A 218 -0.28 -6.22 -7.88
C LYS A 218 -0.43 -7.56 -7.15
N ASN A 219 -1.63 -7.84 -6.64
CA ASN A 219 -1.95 -9.13 -6.02
C ASN A 219 -2.67 -10.12 -6.96
N ASP A 220 -2.81 -9.78 -8.24
CA ASP A 220 -3.47 -10.57 -9.28
C ASP A 220 -4.93 -10.96 -8.95
N ILE A 221 -5.67 -10.09 -8.25
CA ILE A 221 -6.98 -10.45 -7.70
C ILE A 221 -8.06 -10.54 -8.78
N LEU A 222 -7.91 -9.82 -9.89
CA LEU A 222 -8.84 -9.86 -11.03
C LEU A 222 -9.07 -11.27 -11.59
N LYS A 223 -8.07 -12.16 -11.57
CA LYS A 223 -8.19 -13.52 -12.12
C LYS A 223 -9.26 -14.35 -11.43
N ASN A 224 -9.63 -14.00 -10.19
CA ASN A 224 -10.63 -14.69 -9.39
C ASN A 224 -12.07 -14.20 -9.70
N PHE A 225 -12.23 -13.17 -10.53
CA PHE A 225 -13.52 -12.56 -10.86
C PHE A 225 -13.65 -12.34 -12.38
N PRO A 226 -13.84 -13.41 -13.19
CA PRO A 226 -13.79 -13.33 -14.66
C PRO A 226 -14.83 -12.39 -15.29
N ASP A 227 -15.97 -12.20 -14.63
CA ASP A 227 -17.07 -11.36 -15.12
C ASP A 227 -17.04 -9.93 -14.54
N SER A 228 -15.99 -9.57 -13.80
CA SER A 228 -15.86 -8.27 -13.14
C SER A 228 -14.60 -7.55 -13.60
N ASN A 229 -14.67 -6.23 -13.65
CA ASN A 229 -13.48 -5.41 -13.84
C ASN A 229 -12.94 -4.91 -12.49
N ILE A 230 -11.80 -4.23 -12.53
CA ILE A 230 -11.13 -3.74 -11.33
C ILE A 230 -11.99 -2.78 -10.50
N ASN A 231 -12.81 -1.96 -11.14
CA ASN A 231 -13.68 -1.00 -10.48
C ASN A 231 -14.84 -1.72 -9.77
N ASP A 232 -15.29 -2.87 -10.28
CA ASP A 232 -16.26 -3.73 -9.58
C ASP A 232 -15.65 -4.38 -8.33
N ILE A 233 -14.39 -4.85 -8.41
CA ILE A 233 -13.70 -5.45 -7.26
C ILE A 233 -13.48 -4.41 -6.16
N PHE A 234 -13.19 -3.15 -6.52
CA PHE A 234 -13.15 -2.07 -5.55
C PHE A 234 -14.46 -1.95 -4.75
N LEU A 235 -15.62 -2.10 -5.40
CA LEU A 235 -16.91 -2.06 -4.70
C LEU A 235 -17.10 -3.27 -3.78
N PHE A 236 -16.62 -4.46 -4.15
CA PHE A 236 -16.63 -5.62 -3.24
C PHE A 236 -15.76 -5.38 -2.00
N ILE A 237 -14.64 -4.66 -2.14
CA ILE A 237 -13.81 -4.24 -1.00
C ILE A 237 -14.55 -3.22 -0.13
N LEU A 238 -15.32 -2.29 -0.72
CA LEU A 238 -16.16 -1.39 0.07
C LEU A 238 -17.23 -2.16 0.85
N ASP A 239 -17.96 -3.07 0.19
CA ASP A 239 -18.96 -3.91 0.85
C ASP A 239 -18.33 -4.71 2.00
N HIS A 240 -17.13 -5.26 1.77
CA HIS A 240 -16.35 -5.96 2.78
C HIS A 240 -15.93 -5.05 3.95
N LYS A 241 -15.47 -3.82 3.66
CA LYS A 241 -15.15 -2.81 4.68
C LYS A 241 -16.36 -2.51 5.55
N TYR A 242 -17.55 -2.35 4.95
CA TYR A 242 -18.78 -2.10 5.70
C TYR A 242 -19.16 -3.29 6.58
N TYR A 243 -19.09 -4.51 6.04
CA TYR A 243 -19.30 -5.74 6.81
C TYR A 243 -18.34 -5.85 8.01
N MET A 244 -17.04 -5.62 7.78
CA MET A 244 -16.05 -5.65 8.86
C MET A 244 -16.29 -4.56 9.90
N SER A 245 -16.68 -3.36 9.46
CA SER A 245 -16.97 -2.24 10.36
C SER A 245 -18.19 -2.52 11.26
N GLU A 246 -19.22 -3.16 10.71
CA GLU A 246 -20.40 -3.59 11.48
C GLU A 246 -20.04 -4.69 12.49
N LYS A 247 -19.27 -5.72 12.09
CA LYS A 247 -18.85 -6.80 13.00
C LYS A 247 -18.01 -6.30 14.18
N ARG A 248 -17.29 -5.20 14.00
CA ARG A 248 -16.36 -4.63 15.00
C ARG A 248 -16.90 -3.40 15.73
N ASP A 249 -18.12 -2.97 15.41
CA ASP A 249 -18.73 -1.74 15.95
C ASP A 249 -17.82 -0.51 15.82
N LYS A 250 -17.00 -0.45 14.76
CA LYS A 250 -16.03 0.62 14.50
C LYS A 250 -15.60 0.60 13.05
N ASN A 251 -15.33 1.78 12.47
CA ASN A 251 -14.78 1.90 11.12
C ASN A 251 -13.40 1.21 11.04
N THR A 252 -13.25 0.23 10.15
CA THR A 252 -12.00 -0.53 9.96
C THR A 252 -11.01 0.12 9.00
N GLY A 253 -11.41 1.18 8.30
CA GLY A 253 -10.58 1.80 7.28
C GLY A 253 -10.46 0.97 5.98
N TYR A 254 -9.83 1.55 4.97
CA TYR A 254 -9.63 0.96 3.66
C TYR A 254 -8.42 0.02 3.62
N PHE A 255 -7.33 0.33 4.34
CA PHE A 255 -6.11 -0.48 4.33
C PHE A 255 -6.36 -1.88 4.87
N LEU A 256 -6.86 -1.98 6.11
CA LEU A 256 -7.14 -3.27 6.74
C LEU A 256 -8.19 -4.06 5.94
N SER A 257 -9.27 -3.39 5.52
CA SER A 257 -10.33 -4.08 4.76
C SER A 257 -9.85 -4.57 3.39
N THR A 258 -8.97 -3.82 2.72
CA THR A 258 -8.38 -4.24 1.44
C THR A 258 -7.46 -5.44 1.63
N VAL A 259 -6.56 -5.39 2.61
CA VAL A 259 -5.62 -6.49 2.88
C VAL A 259 -6.38 -7.76 3.31
N ASP A 260 -7.40 -7.62 4.17
CA ASP A 260 -8.25 -8.73 4.60
C ASP A 260 -9.01 -9.36 3.41
N PHE A 261 -9.63 -8.54 2.56
CA PHE A 261 -10.33 -9.02 1.36
C PHE A 261 -9.38 -9.79 0.43
N ILE A 262 -8.20 -9.24 0.15
CA ILE A 262 -7.17 -9.89 -0.68
C ILE A 262 -6.74 -11.24 -0.06
N ASN A 263 -6.52 -11.27 1.25
CA ASN A 263 -6.17 -12.50 1.98
C ASN A 263 -7.26 -13.57 1.89
N ARG A 264 -8.53 -13.18 1.99
CA ARG A 264 -9.68 -14.10 1.84
C ARG A 264 -9.77 -14.64 0.43
N VAL A 265 -9.65 -13.79 -0.60
CA VAL A 265 -9.65 -14.24 -2.01
C VAL A 265 -8.49 -15.22 -2.27
N LYS A 266 -7.27 -14.89 -1.84
CA LYS A 266 -6.10 -15.78 -1.99
C LYS A 266 -6.24 -17.09 -1.20
N THR A 267 -6.87 -17.04 -0.03
CA THR A 267 -7.18 -18.25 0.75
C THR A 267 -8.15 -19.16 0.02
N ASN A 268 -9.18 -18.59 -0.62
CA ASN A 268 -10.14 -19.33 -1.43
C ASN A 268 -9.52 -19.87 -2.73
N GLU A 269 -8.60 -19.13 -3.35
CA GLU A 269 -7.82 -19.61 -4.50
C GLU A 269 -6.97 -20.83 -4.12
N LYS A 270 -6.18 -20.68 -3.06
CA LYS A 270 -5.30 -21.73 -2.54
C LYS A 270 -5.06 -21.51 -1.06
N ARG A 271 -5.66 -22.38 -0.24
CA ARG A 271 -5.45 -22.37 1.22
C ARG A 271 -4.00 -22.72 1.55
N SER A 272 -3.23 -21.70 1.89
CA SER A 272 -1.83 -21.78 2.32
C SER A 272 -1.56 -20.64 3.30
N LEU A 273 -0.63 -20.84 4.24
CA LEU A 273 -0.13 -19.79 5.12
C LEU A 273 0.60 -18.70 4.32
N SER A 274 1.37 -19.10 3.30
CA SER A 274 2.20 -18.19 2.49
C SER A 274 1.46 -17.47 1.35
N ASN A 275 0.24 -17.89 1.01
CA ASN A 275 -0.56 -17.26 -0.05
C ASN A 275 -1.40 -16.11 0.55
N ASN A 276 -0.74 -14.99 0.79
CA ASN A 276 -1.30 -13.78 1.41
C ASN A 276 -1.10 -12.54 0.50
N CYS A 277 -1.67 -11.41 0.90
CA CYS A 277 -1.45 -10.11 0.26
C CYS A 277 0.04 -9.76 0.28
N LYS A 278 0.54 -9.23 -0.84
CA LYS A 278 1.92 -8.84 -1.06
C LYS A 278 2.07 -7.33 -1.07
N ILE A 279 3.06 -6.84 -0.33
CA ILE A 279 3.49 -5.43 -0.26
C ILE A 279 5.02 -5.43 -0.42
N GLU A 280 5.47 -5.76 -1.63
CA GLU A 280 6.88 -6.07 -1.91
C GLU A 280 7.62 -4.94 -2.64
N ASP A 281 6.89 -4.05 -3.33
CA ASP A 281 7.46 -2.98 -4.14
C ASP A 281 7.14 -1.58 -3.60
N GLU A 282 7.86 -0.57 -4.09
CA GLU A 282 7.69 0.81 -3.64
C GLU A 282 6.29 1.37 -3.95
N GLU A 283 5.65 0.88 -5.01
CA GLU A 283 4.33 1.34 -5.43
C GLU A 283 3.23 0.85 -4.46
N THR A 284 3.26 -0.43 -4.11
CA THR A 284 2.38 -1.06 -3.12
C THR A 284 2.63 -0.48 -1.72
N LEU A 285 3.89 -0.23 -1.34
CA LEU A 285 4.23 0.43 -0.08
C LEU A 285 3.61 1.83 0.00
N ARG A 286 3.81 2.67 -1.02
CA ARG A 286 3.22 4.02 -1.10
C ARG A 286 1.69 3.99 -1.13
N ALA A 287 1.09 2.98 -1.76
CA ALA A 287 -0.36 2.78 -1.75
C ALA A 287 -0.86 2.50 -0.32
N CYS A 288 -0.23 1.57 0.39
CA CYS A 288 -0.56 1.25 1.78
C CYS A 288 -0.35 2.45 2.73
N GLU A 289 0.73 3.22 2.58
CA GLU A 289 0.98 4.44 3.37
C GLU A 289 -0.14 5.49 3.21
N LYS A 290 -0.59 5.71 1.96
CA LYS A 290 -1.73 6.61 1.69
C LYS A 290 -3.00 6.12 2.36
N LEU A 291 -3.31 4.82 2.22
CA LEU A 291 -4.50 4.24 2.83
C LEU A 291 -4.46 4.32 4.35
N ARG A 292 -3.33 3.98 4.99
CA ARG A 292 -3.15 4.15 6.44
C ARG A 292 -3.33 5.60 6.87
N LYS A 293 -2.78 6.56 6.13
CA LYS A 293 -2.99 7.98 6.45
C LYS A 293 -4.48 8.32 6.50
N ILE A 294 -5.23 7.94 5.47
CA ILE A 294 -6.67 8.20 5.43
C ILE A 294 -7.40 7.45 6.54
N ASP A 295 -7.04 6.21 6.81
CA ASP A 295 -7.65 5.41 7.87
C ASP A 295 -7.41 6.03 9.25
N TYR A 296 -6.20 6.50 9.52
CA TYR A 296 -5.90 7.26 10.75
C TYR A 296 -6.83 8.48 10.86
N GLU A 297 -6.95 9.27 9.78
CA GLU A 297 -7.81 10.45 9.81
C GLU A 297 -9.31 10.07 9.95
N LEU A 298 -9.76 8.93 9.43
CA LEU A 298 -11.14 8.44 9.55
C LEU A 298 -11.48 7.84 10.92
N ILE A 299 -10.51 7.20 11.56
CA ILE A 299 -10.71 6.39 12.76
C ILE A 299 -10.55 7.21 14.04
N TYR A 300 -9.57 8.12 14.06
CA TYR A 300 -9.26 8.93 15.23
C TYR A 300 -10.08 10.22 15.23
N SER A 301 -10.21 10.90 16.37
CA SER A 301 -10.87 12.20 16.49
C SER A 301 -10.08 13.32 15.77
N LEU A 302 -10.70 14.50 15.61
CA LEU A 302 -9.99 15.66 15.04
C LEU A 302 -8.82 16.09 15.93
N GLU A 303 -9.04 16.11 17.24
CA GLU A 303 -8.03 16.47 18.24
C GLU A 303 -6.80 15.55 18.17
N GLU A 304 -7.00 14.23 18.15
CA GLU A 304 -5.90 13.27 18.02
C GLU A 304 -5.12 13.42 16.71
N THR A 305 -5.81 13.75 15.61
CA THR A 305 -5.13 14.03 14.34
C THR A 305 -4.32 15.32 14.37
N GLU A 306 -4.84 16.39 14.98
CA GLU A 306 -4.15 17.67 15.12
C GLU A 306 -2.94 17.58 16.04
N ILE A 307 -3.04 16.81 17.13
CA ILE A 307 -1.92 16.54 18.05
C ILE A 307 -0.75 15.95 17.25
N ASN A 308 -0.99 14.87 16.51
CA ASN A 308 0.07 14.24 15.73
C ASN A 308 0.65 15.18 14.66
N GLU A 309 -0.18 15.96 13.96
CA GLU A 309 0.33 16.92 12.96
C GLU A 309 1.20 18.01 13.58
N LYS A 310 0.83 18.54 14.76
CA LYS A 310 1.63 19.52 15.50
C LYS A 310 2.94 18.90 15.97
N LEU A 311 2.91 17.71 16.56
CA LEU A 311 4.11 17.00 16.99
C LEU A 311 5.04 16.67 15.83
N PHE A 312 4.51 16.23 14.70
CA PHE A 312 5.31 15.99 13.49
C PHE A 312 6.00 17.27 13.01
N LYS A 313 5.32 18.42 13.04
CA LYS A 313 5.93 19.72 12.70
C LYS A 313 7.03 20.13 13.69
N LEU A 314 6.85 19.83 14.98
CA LEU A 314 7.79 20.18 16.04
C LEU A 314 9.02 19.25 16.07
N THR A 315 8.83 17.96 15.83
CA THR A 315 9.84 16.91 16.07
C THR A 315 10.38 16.27 14.78
N GLY A 316 9.62 16.35 13.68
CA GLY A 316 9.87 15.57 12.46
C GLY A 316 9.58 14.07 12.61
N ILE A 317 8.97 13.64 13.72
CA ILE A 317 8.63 12.24 14.02
C ILE A 317 7.13 12.05 13.82
N ASP A 318 6.77 11.00 13.11
CA ASP A 318 5.39 10.63 12.88
C ASP A 318 4.94 9.64 13.95
N PHE A 319 4.03 10.09 14.81
CA PHE A 319 3.51 9.33 15.93
C PHE A 319 2.09 8.82 15.66
N ARG A 320 1.66 8.75 14.40
CA ARG A 320 0.39 8.10 14.06
C ARG A 320 0.37 6.72 14.71
N TYR A 321 -0.74 6.43 15.38
CA TYR A 321 -0.99 5.17 16.07
C TYR A 321 -0.25 4.96 17.41
N ASP A 322 0.52 5.93 17.90
CA ASP A 322 1.07 5.89 19.26
C ASP A 322 0.05 6.41 20.28
N ARG A 323 -0.74 5.49 20.84
CA ARG A 323 -1.75 5.86 21.86
C ARG A 323 -1.12 6.28 23.18
N VAL A 324 0.04 5.75 23.52
CA VAL A 324 0.73 6.12 24.77
C VAL A 324 1.12 7.59 24.69
N LEU A 325 1.62 8.03 23.54
CA LEU A 325 1.91 9.44 23.32
C LEU A 325 0.67 10.34 23.43
N LEU A 326 -0.47 9.93 22.87
CA LEU A 326 -1.70 10.71 22.97
C LEU A 326 -2.10 10.90 24.45
N GLU A 327 -2.07 9.83 25.24
CA GLU A 327 -2.32 9.89 26.69
C GLU A 327 -1.31 10.78 27.43
N GLU A 328 -0.02 10.74 27.06
CA GLU A 328 1.00 11.62 27.63
C GLU A 328 0.73 13.10 27.30
N VAL A 329 0.37 13.41 26.05
CA VAL A 329 0.08 14.77 25.61
C VAL A 329 -1.17 15.32 26.30
N GLU A 330 -2.22 14.50 26.44
CA GLU A 330 -3.43 14.86 27.17
C GLU A 330 -3.12 15.20 28.64
N LYS A 331 -2.26 14.41 29.31
CA LYS A 331 -1.83 14.66 30.70
C LYS A 331 -1.06 15.96 30.85
N ILE A 332 -0.20 16.30 29.88
CA ILE A 332 0.63 17.51 29.91
C ILE A 332 -0.17 18.75 29.49
N GLY A 333 -1.14 18.57 28.60
CA GLY A 333 -2.19 19.52 28.24
C GLY A 333 -2.06 20.09 26.83
N THR A 334 -0.87 20.15 26.22
CA THR A 334 -0.69 20.61 24.82
C THR A 334 0.51 19.94 24.14
N PRO A 335 0.48 19.75 22.80
CA PRO A 335 1.63 19.27 22.03
C PRO A 335 2.90 20.10 22.21
N GLU A 336 2.78 21.43 22.28
CA GLU A 336 3.91 22.35 22.45
C GLU A 336 4.57 22.17 23.83
N LYS A 337 3.75 22.03 24.88
CA LYS A 337 4.27 21.78 26.23
C LYS A 337 4.89 20.39 26.34
N TRP A 338 4.28 19.36 25.74
CA TRP A 338 4.89 18.02 25.67
C TRP A 338 6.25 18.07 24.94
N TYR A 339 6.34 18.83 23.85
CA TYR A 339 7.59 19.01 23.11
C TYR A 339 8.69 19.66 23.96
N GLU A 340 8.39 20.72 24.73
CA GLU A 340 9.37 21.35 25.61
C GLU A 340 9.75 20.44 26.79
N GLU A 341 8.78 19.82 27.46
CA GLU A 341 8.99 19.06 28.71
C GLU A 341 9.56 17.65 28.48
N ASN A 342 9.29 17.03 27.33
CA ASN A 342 9.80 15.71 26.97
C ASN A 342 10.83 15.78 25.87
N TYR A 343 10.44 16.19 24.65
CA TYR A 343 11.33 16.08 23.50
C TYR A 343 12.63 16.88 23.69
N LYS A 344 12.52 18.21 23.86
CA LYS A 344 13.69 19.08 24.04
C LYS A 344 14.44 18.78 25.32
N LYS A 345 13.75 18.65 26.45
CA LYS A 345 14.40 18.35 27.72
C LYS A 345 15.24 17.07 27.63
N ILE A 346 14.73 16.01 27.01
CA ILE A 346 15.45 14.73 26.83
C ILE A 346 16.64 14.91 25.89
N THR A 347 16.44 15.51 24.71
CA THR A 347 17.51 15.64 23.71
C THR A 347 18.61 16.60 24.17
N GLU A 348 18.26 17.78 24.69
CA GLU A 348 19.23 18.74 25.24
C GLU A 348 20.02 18.14 26.40
N TYR A 349 19.35 17.44 27.31
CA TYR A 349 20.03 16.77 28.42
C TYR A 349 20.98 15.68 27.93
N PHE A 350 20.57 14.89 26.93
CA PHE A 350 21.44 13.90 26.31
C PHE A 350 22.70 14.56 25.74
N TYR A 351 22.56 15.57 24.87
CA TYR A 351 23.72 16.22 24.26
C TYR A 351 24.62 16.91 25.30
N ASN A 352 24.05 17.56 26.32
CA ASN A 352 24.81 18.18 27.41
C ASN A 352 25.67 17.17 28.18
N LYS A 353 25.14 15.96 28.43
CA LYS A 353 25.88 14.90 29.12
C LYS A 353 26.87 14.21 28.21
N ALA A 354 26.47 13.90 26.98
CA ALA A 354 27.30 13.17 26.04
C ALA A 354 28.48 14.01 25.52
N ASP A 355 28.33 15.33 25.39
CA ASP A 355 29.41 16.25 24.97
C ASP A 355 30.55 16.33 26.00
N LYS A 356 30.23 16.12 27.29
CA LYS A 356 31.21 16.08 28.40
C LYS A 356 31.99 14.78 28.48
N LEU A 357 31.65 13.78 27.66
CA LEU A 357 32.40 12.53 27.59
C LEU A 357 33.75 12.76 26.89
N PRO A 358 34.76 11.91 27.15
CA PRO A 358 36.02 11.94 26.40
C PRO A 358 35.81 11.99 24.89
N GLU A 359 36.69 12.69 24.16
CA GLU A 359 36.60 12.94 22.71
C GLU A 359 36.34 11.69 21.89
N LYS A 360 36.89 10.54 22.30
CA LYS A 360 36.66 9.24 21.66
C LYS A 360 35.19 8.82 21.60
N TYR A 361 34.32 9.37 22.45
CA TYR A 361 32.88 9.16 22.43
C TYR A 361 32.12 10.37 21.85
N SER A 362 32.41 11.58 22.34
CA SER A 362 31.65 12.79 21.98
C SER A 362 31.78 13.17 20.50
N ARG A 363 32.89 12.82 19.84
CA ARG A 363 33.07 13.05 18.40
C ARG A 363 31.99 12.40 17.52
N TYR A 364 31.31 11.35 18.00
CA TYR A 364 30.26 10.67 17.23
C TYR A 364 28.91 11.39 17.27
N LEU A 365 28.72 12.35 18.19
CA LEU A 365 27.47 13.11 18.30
C LEU A 365 27.13 13.85 17.00
N GLN A 366 28.13 14.29 16.24
CA GLN A 366 27.93 14.97 14.95
C GLN A 366 27.19 14.14 13.89
N TYR A 367 27.11 12.81 14.06
CA TYR A 367 26.46 11.92 13.11
C TYR A 367 24.97 11.72 13.40
N PHE A 368 24.50 12.07 14.59
CA PHE A 368 23.12 11.82 15.00
C PHE A 368 22.26 13.09 14.89
N GLU A 369 21.02 12.93 14.44
CA GLU A 369 20.01 13.97 14.44
C GLU A 369 19.20 13.90 15.74
N GLU A 370 18.70 15.03 16.24
CA GLU A 370 17.97 15.10 17.50
C GLU A 370 16.75 14.16 17.55
N ASN A 371 16.00 14.08 16.45
CA ASN A 371 14.82 13.23 16.34
C ASN A 371 15.16 11.74 16.47
N ARG A 372 16.31 11.31 15.92
CA ARG A 372 16.79 9.93 16.05
C ARG A 372 17.17 9.61 17.49
N ILE A 373 17.94 10.49 18.13
CA ILE A 373 18.32 10.33 19.54
C ILE A 373 17.08 10.25 20.42
N PHE A 374 16.10 11.13 20.21
CA PHE A 374 14.82 11.06 20.93
C PHE A 374 14.15 9.71 20.71
N GLY A 375 14.03 9.25 19.46
CA GLY A 375 13.44 7.96 19.12
C GLY A 375 14.15 6.79 19.82
N TYR A 376 15.48 6.78 19.86
CA TYR A 376 16.25 5.74 20.54
C TYR A 376 16.02 5.73 22.06
N ILE A 377 16.01 6.91 22.70
CA ILE A 377 15.77 7.02 24.15
C ILE A 377 14.32 6.64 24.48
N PHE A 378 13.37 7.03 23.64
CA PHE A 378 11.96 6.67 23.80
C PHE A 378 11.75 5.16 23.68
N GLU A 379 12.34 4.52 22.66
CA GLU A 379 12.27 3.06 22.49
C GLU A 379 12.96 2.33 23.65
N TYR A 380 14.09 2.85 24.14
CA TYR A 380 14.76 2.33 25.33
C TYR A 380 13.84 2.34 26.56
N LYS A 381 13.14 3.46 26.82
CA LYS A 381 12.14 3.55 27.90
C LYS A 381 11.06 2.48 27.76
N CYS A 382 10.54 2.29 26.55
CA CYS A 382 9.54 1.27 26.26
C CYS A 382 10.07 -0.13 26.55
N CYS A 383 11.32 -0.43 26.16
CA CYS A 383 11.93 -1.75 26.40
C CYS A 383 12.12 -2.06 27.89
N LYS A 384 12.39 -1.04 28.71
CA LYS A 384 12.59 -1.18 30.17
C LYS A 384 11.29 -1.05 30.98
N ASN A 385 10.15 -0.85 30.33
CA ASN A 385 8.84 -0.62 30.97
C ASN A 385 8.84 0.54 31.98
N PHE A 386 9.61 1.59 31.72
CA PHE A 386 9.61 2.80 32.55
C PHE A 386 8.35 3.63 32.26
N PHE A 387 7.28 3.42 33.03
CA PHE A 387 6.04 4.20 32.91
C PHE A 387 5.97 5.38 33.91
N GLU A 388 5.49 6.52 33.41
CA GLU A 388 4.98 7.77 34.02
C GLU A 388 5.65 8.44 35.24
N ASN A 389 6.43 7.73 36.07
CA ASN A 389 6.99 8.26 37.31
C ASN A 389 8.53 8.28 37.35
N GLU A 390 9.21 7.83 36.29
CA GLU A 390 10.67 7.98 36.21
C GLU A 390 11.06 9.37 35.70
N ASN A 391 12.04 9.97 36.39
CA ASN A 391 12.64 11.22 35.94
C ASN A 391 13.27 11.00 34.54
N PRO A 392 12.85 11.74 33.49
CA PRO A 392 13.37 11.57 32.13
C PRO A 392 14.90 11.65 32.04
N GLU A 393 15.51 12.45 32.91
CA GLU A 393 16.97 12.59 32.98
C GLU A 393 17.66 11.28 33.41
N ILE A 394 17.04 10.48 34.29
CA ILE A 394 17.55 9.16 34.69
C ILE A 394 17.51 8.22 33.50
N SER A 395 16.41 8.20 32.74
CA SER A 395 16.32 7.37 31.54
C SER A 395 17.38 7.75 30.50
N VAL A 396 17.68 9.05 30.34
CA VAL A 396 18.77 9.52 29.48
C VAL A 396 20.14 9.04 29.97
N LEU A 397 20.44 9.18 31.26
CA LEU A 397 21.72 8.71 31.82
C LEU A 397 21.88 7.20 31.67
N ASN A 398 20.82 6.43 31.95
CA ASN A 398 20.83 4.99 31.80
C ASN A 398 21.01 4.61 30.33
N TYR A 399 20.32 5.26 29.40
CA TYR A 399 20.53 5.06 27.96
C TYR A 399 21.99 5.34 27.54
N ILE A 400 22.59 6.44 28.04
CA ILE A 400 23.99 6.76 27.75
C ILE A 400 24.91 5.63 28.22
N ILE A 401 24.67 5.09 29.42
CA ILE A 401 25.53 4.08 30.04
C ILE A 401 25.31 2.69 29.44
N GLU A 402 24.05 2.25 29.34
CA GLU A 402 23.66 0.88 28.96
C GLU A 402 23.66 0.66 27.44
N VAL A 403 23.60 1.73 26.63
CA VAL A 403 23.48 1.61 25.17
C VAL A 403 24.54 2.46 24.47
N PHE A 404 24.46 3.79 24.55
CA PHE A 404 25.28 4.67 23.72
C PHE A 404 26.79 4.44 23.93
N LEU A 405 27.27 4.45 25.17
CA LEU A 405 28.69 4.25 25.47
C LEU A 405 29.19 2.88 25.04
N LEU A 406 28.40 1.82 25.26
CA LEU A 406 28.80 0.47 24.91
C LEU A 406 28.96 0.33 23.39
N ILE A 407 28.00 0.84 22.61
CA ILE A 407 28.05 0.79 21.14
C ILE A 407 29.20 1.65 20.62
N ILE A 408 29.31 2.91 21.05
CA ILE A 408 30.35 3.80 20.55
C ILE A 408 31.74 3.32 20.95
N SER A 409 31.90 2.70 22.12
CA SER A 409 33.18 2.11 22.55
C SER A 409 33.65 0.97 21.64
N SER A 410 32.74 0.36 20.88
CA SER A 410 33.08 -0.70 19.94
C SER A 410 33.64 -0.17 18.62
N PHE A 411 33.28 1.05 18.20
CA PHE A 411 33.70 1.59 16.91
C PHE A 411 35.21 1.88 16.84
N ASP A 412 35.86 1.38 15.80
CA ASP A 412 37.26 1.70 15.46
C ASP A 412 37.36 3.06 14.73
N ASP A 413 38.53 3.70 14.85
CA ASP A 413 38.88 5.00 14.24
C ASP A 413 38.81 4.98 12.69
N THR A 414 38.70 3.79 12.10
CA THR A 414 38.67 3.57 10.65
C THR A 414 37.30 3.77 10.01
N VAL A 415 36.21 3.88 10.79
CA VAL A 415 34.85 4.10 10.29
C VAL A 415 34.49 5.59 10.38
N SER A 416 34.48 6.29 9.25
CA SER A 416 34.22 7.75 9.19
C SER A 416 33.01 8.16 8.35
N GLU A 417 32.35 7.22 7.67
CA GLU A 417 31.16 7.51 6.85
C GLU A 417 29.90 7.58 7.74
N LYS A 418 29.21 8.74 7.74
CA LYS A 418 28.02 9.01 8.56
C LYS A 418 26.97 7.90 8.41
N GLU A 419 26.62 7.53 7.19
CA GLU A 419 25.60 6.51 6.93
C GLU A 419 25.97 5.15 7.51
N LYS A 420 27.26 4.78 7.45
CA LYS A 420 27.75 3.51 7.97
C LYS A 420 27.77 3.48 9.49
N ILE A 421 28.15 4.58 10.13
CA ILE A 421 28.12 4.74 11.59
C ILE A 421 26.69 4.58 12.11
N ILE A 422 25.75 5.33 11.52
CA ILE A 422 24.33 5.26 11.87
C ILE A 422 23.80 3.83 11.71
N TYR A 423 24.06 3.20 10.56
CA TYR A 423 23.62 1.84 10.28
C TYR A 423 24.16 0.83 11.31
N LEU A 424 25.47 0.89 11.62
CA LEU A 424 26.08 0.02 12.62
C LEU A 424 25.52 0.28 14.02
N TYR A 425 25.28 1.55 14.36
CA TYR A 425 24.73 1.93 15.65
C TYR A 425 23.32 1.36 15.83
N GLU A 426 22.42 1.61 14.87
CA GLU A 426 21.04 1.11 14.87
C GLU A 426 21.01 -0.42 14.92
N LYS A 427 21.86 -1.07 14.12
CA LYS A 427 21.96 -2.54 14.10
C LYS A 427 22.34 -3.12 15.46
N ILE A 428 23.32 -2.54 16.15
CA ILE A 428 23.75 -3.02 17.47
C ILE A 428 22.71 -2.66 18.55
N GLN A 429 22.17 -1.45 18.50
CA GLN A 429 21.14 -0.98 19.42
C GLN A 429 19.93 -1.90 19.43
N ASN A 430 19.43 -2.32 18.26
CA ASN A 430 18.26 -3.19 18.17
C ASN A 430 18.52 -4.54 18.87
N GLN A 431 19.76 -5.00 18.96
CA GLN A 431 20.11 -6.20 19.73
C GLN A 431 20.04 -5.96 21.25
N TYR A 432 20.48 -4.79 21.73
CA TYR A 432 20.29 -4.40 23.13
C TYR A 432 18.81 -4.28 23.49
N PHE A 433 18.02 -3.62 22.64
CA PHE A 433 16.59 -3.45 22.87
C PHE A 433 15.85 -4.79 22.89
N TYR A 434 16.20 -5.70 21.98
CA TYR A 434 15.67 -7.06 22.03
C TYR A 434 15.98 -7.75 23.36
N LEU A 435 17.22 -7.66 23.85
CA LEU A 435 17.61 -8.22 25.15
C LEU A 435 16.84 -7.63 26.30
N PHE A 436 16.69 -6.30 26.36
CA PHE A 436 15.91 -5.63 27.41
C PHE A 436 14.46 -6.11 27.43
N ARG A 437 13.83 -6.28 26.26
CA ARG A 437 12.44 -6.79 26.16
C ARG A 437 12.27 -8.19 26.75
N ILE A 438 13.30 -9.03 26.69
CA ILE A 438 13.26 -10.41 27.22
C ILE A 438 13.99 -10.59 28.55
N GLU A 439 14.64 -9.55 29.06
CA GLU A 439 15.51 -9.58 30.24
C GLU A 439 14.81 -10.22 31.44
N LYS A 440 13.59 -9.77 31.74
CA LYS A 440 12.78 -10.31 32.84
C LYS A 440 12.60 -11.83 32.74
N ARG A 441 12.27 -12.33 31.54
CA ARG A 441 12.09 -13.78 31.30
C ARG A 441 13.40 -14.54 31.45
N LEU A 442 14.49 -13.97 30.93
CA LEU A 442 15.82 -14.57 31.08
C LEU A 442 16.23 -14.66 32.56
N VAL A 443 15.88 -13.67 33.37
CA VAL A 443 16.11 -13.67 34.83
C VAL A 443 15.28 -14.75 35.53
N GLU A 444 14.00 -14.84 35.20
CA GLU A 444 13.09 -15.88 35.72
C GLU A 444 13.59 -17.30 35.39
N GLU A 445 14.23 -17.47 34.23
CA GLU A 445 14.87 -18.72 33.81
C GLU A 445 16.28 -18.94 34.40
N GLY A 446 16.77 -18.02 35.25
CA GLY A 446 18.09 -18.12 35.90
C GLY A 446 19.28 -17.86 34.98
N LYS A 447 19.09 -17.21 33.83
CA LYS A 447 20.09 -17.07 32.75
C LYS A 447 20.89 -15.74 32.80
N THR A 448 20.75 -14.93 33.84
CA THR A 448 21.25 -13.54 33.94
C THR A 448 22.74 -13.34 33.72
N THR A 449 23.61 -14.22 34.21
CA THR A 449 25.06 -13.95 34.27
C THR A 449 25.82 -14.21 32.95
N LYS A 450 25.13 -14.59 31.88
CA LYS A 450 25.75 -15.00 30.60
C LYS A 450 25.67 -13.92 29.50
N TYR A 451 24.70 -13.01 29.55
CA TYR A 451 24.35 -12.21 28.36
C TYR A 451 25.18 -10.95 28.16
N GLU A 452 25.55 -10.22 29.21
CA GLU A 452 26.53 -9.13 29.10
C GLU A 452 27.84 -9.62 28.47
N LYS A 453 28.23 -10.85 28.82
CA LYS A 453 29.38 -11.54 28.21
C LYS A 453 29.09 -11.99 26.77
N ILE A 454 27.89 -12.49 26.45
CA ILE A 454 27.49 -12.82 25.07
C ILE A 454 27.48 -11.58 24.19
N ILE A 455 27.02 -10.44 24.69
CA ILE A 455 27.06 -9.16 24.00
C ILE A 455 28.52 -8.75 23.80
N ALA A 456 29.33 -8.70 24.86
CA ALA A 456 30.74 -8.30 24.76
C ALA A 456 31.54 -9.20 23.79
N ASP A 457 31.38 -10.52 23.88
CA ASP A 457 32.06 -11.50 23.03
C ASP A 457 31.57 -11.40 21.56
N ASN A 458 30.28 -11.11 21.33
CA ASN A 458 29.72 -11.02 19.98
C ASN A 458 29.77 -9.62 19.36
N LEU A 459 29.88 -8.53 20.12
CA LEU A 459 30.11 -7.18 19.59
C LEU A 459 31.39 -7.15 18.74
N LEU A 460 32.44 -7.84 19.21
CA LEU A 460 33.68 -8.04 18.46
C LEU A 460 33.46 -8.82 17.15
N ASN A 461 32.57 -9.82 17.15
CA ASN A 461 32.18 -10.61 15.97
C ASN A 461 31.18 -9.90 15.04
N ILE A 462 30.37 -8.97 15.54
CA ILE A 462 29.40 -8.20 14.73
C ILE A 462 30.15 -7.17 13.86
N MET A 463 31.25 -6.63 14.37
CA MET A 463 32.17 -5.77 13.60
C MET A 463 33.04 -6.53 12.60
N SER A 464 33.23 -7.85 12.79
CA SER A 464 34.07 -8.70 11.94
C SER A 464 33.31 -9.98 11.56
N PHE A 465 32.69 -9.99 10.38
CA PHE A 465 31.69 -10.98 9.98
C PHE A 465 32.05 -12.46 10.23
N LYS A 466 31.04 -13.16 10.81
CA LYS A 466 30.66 -14.58 10.73
C LYS A 466 31.05 -15.45 11.93
N ASN A 467 30.05 -15.94 12.67
CA ASN A 467 30.24 -17.10 13.57
C ASN A 467 30.11 -18.42 12.78
N GLU A 468 30.66 -19.50 13.34
CA GLU A 468 30.75 -20.84 12.70
C GLU A 468 29.38 -21.49 12.38
N GLN A 469 28.27 -20.93 12.90
CA GLN A 469 26.91 -21.45 12.75
C GLN A 469 26.04 -20.61 11.80
N GLY A 470 26.53 -19.48 11.30
CA GLY A 470 25.85 -18.65 10.28
C GLY A 470 24.79 -17.67 10.80
N TYR A 471 24.71 -17.41 12.11
CA TYR A 471 23.78 -16.42 12.69
C TYR A 471 24.46 -15.04 12.86
N TYR A 472 23.73 -13.95 12.58
CA TYR A 472 24.27 -12.59 12.47
C TYR A 472 23.86 -11.62 13.60
N ASP A 473 23.01 -12.06 14.55
CA ASP A 473 22.52 -11.23 15.66
C ASP A 473 22.19 -12.04 16.93
N ILE A 474 22.12 -11.35 18.07
CA ILE A 474 21.79 -11.93 19.38
C ILE A 474 20.38 -12.54 19.39
N LYS A 475 19.43 -11.94 18.70
CA LYS A 475 18.04 -12.41 18.62
C LYS A 475 17.96 -13.85 18.13
N GLY A 476 18.56 -14.13 16.97
CA GLY A 476 18.63 -15.45 16.38
C GLY A 476 19.34 -16.47 17.26
N ILE A 477 20.45 -16.08 17.92
CA ILE A 477 21.18 -16.95 18.84
C ILE A 477 20.29 -17.37 20.03
N LEU A 478 19.56 -16.42 20.63
CA LEU A 478 18.72 -16.70 21.80
C LEU A 478 17.50 -17.53 21.43
N ILE A 479 16.85 -17.21 20.31
CA ILE A 479 15.73 -18.00 19.79
C ILE A 479 16.19 -19.42 19.52
N ASN A 480 17.31 -19.61 18.82
CA ASN A 480 17.81 -20.94 18.51
C ASN A 480 18.16 -21.74 19.77
N ARG A 481 18.84 -21.12 20.75
CA ARG A 481 19.13 -21.79 22.03
C ARG A 481 17.87 -22.21 22.78
N LYS A 482 16.84 -21.35 22.81
CA LYS A 482 15.58 -21.66 23.47
C LYS A 482 14.79 -22.74 22.73
N TYR A 483 14.87 -22.74 21.40
CA TYR A 483 14.33 -23.80 20.56
C TYR A 483 15.00 -25.15 20.82
N GLU A 484 16.34 -25.22 20.84
CA GLU A 484 17.07 -26.46 21.17
C GLU A 484 16.74 -26.95 22.59
N GLU A 485 16.72 -26.04 23.58
CA GLU A 485 16.28 -26.35 24.94
C GLU A 485 14.86 -26.93 24.96
N PHE A 486 13.96 -26.40 24.13
CA PHE A 486 12.60 -26.91 24.02
C PHE A 486 12.55 -28.33 23.45
N LEU A 487 13.33 -28.60 22.40
CA LEU A 487 13.43 -29.94 21.82
C LEU A 487 14.03 -30.95 22.81
N ASP A 488 15.07 -30.56 23.55
CA ASP A 488 15.74 -31.41 24.54
C ASP A 488 14.81 -31.85 25.68
N ASN A 489 13.75 -31.08 25.96
CA ASN A 489 12.75 -31.40 26.98
C ASN A 489 11.61 -32.31 26.45
N LEU A 490 11.58 -32.63 25.16
CA LEU A 490 10.63 -33.57 24.57
C LEU A 490 11.25 -34.97 24.48
N LYS A 491 10.51 -36.00 24.89
CA LYS A 491 10.89 -37.40 24.64
C LYS A 491 10.75 -37.76 23.14
N LYS A 492 9.85 -37.09 22.43
CA LYS A 492 9.56 -37.28 21.00
C LYS A 492 9.66 -35.96 20.21
N PRO A 493 10.86 -35.38 20.07
CA PRO A 493 11.03 -34.08 19.39
C PRO A 493 10.58 -34.11 17.94
N GLU A 494 10.71 -35.25 17.25
CA GLU A 494 10.29 -35.44 15.84
C GLU A 494 8.80 -35.15 15.61
N GLU A 495 7.93 -35.43 16.58
CA GLU A 495 6.51 -35.14 16.45
C GLU A 495 6.26 -33.62 16.43
N PHE A 496 6.95 -32.88 17.29
CA PHE A 496 6.89 -31.42 17.31
C PHE A 496 7.54 -30.81 16.06
N LEU A 497 8.71 -31.31 15.63
CA LEU A 497 9.42 -30.82 14.45
C LEU A 497 8.56 -30.87 13.18
N ASN A 498 7.74 -31.91 13.03
CA ASN A 498 6.80 -32.00 11.92
C ASN A 498 5.71 -30.92 11.98
N ILE A 499 5.24 -30.56 13.17
CA ILE A 499 4.29 -29.47 13.38
C ILE A 499 4.97 -28.13 13.10
N TYR A 500 6.17 -27.93 13.65
CA TYR A 500 6.98 -26.71 13.51
C TYR A 500 7.29 -26.38 12.05
N LYS A 501 7.78 -27.36 11.27
CA LYS A 501 8.03 -27.19 9.83
C LYS A 501 6.77 -26.91 9.03
N LYS A 502 5.64 -27.52 9.40
CA LYS A 502 4.38 -27.37 8.68
C LYS A 502 3.71 -26.01 8.89
N TYR A 503 3.73 -25.51 10.13
CA TYR A 503 3.01 -24.29 10.52
C TYR A 503 3.92 -23.06 10.63
N GLY A 504 5.22 -23.23 10.42
CA GLY A 504 6.17 -22.14 10.27
C GLY A 504 7.01 -21.95 11.53
N GLU A 505 8.29 -21.70 11.29
CA GLU A 505 9.27 -21.51 12.34
C GLU A 505 9.09 -20.14 13.00
N SER A 506 9.02 -20.17 14.33
CA SER A 506 8.91 -18.99 15.20
C SER A 506 10.13 -18.08 15.10
N GLY A 507 9.88 -16.78 14.98
CA GLY A 507 10.89 -15.72 15.07
C GLY A 507 10.96 -15.06 16.45
N LYS A 508 10.39 -15.67 17.50
CA LYS A 508 10.20 -15.05 18.83
C LYS A 508 10.61 -15.97 19.97
N TYR A 509 11.38 -15.45 20.93
CA TYR A 509 11.80 -16.20 22.11
C TYR A 509 10.60 -16.58 22.99
N GLU A 510 9.68 -15.63 23.16
CA GLU A 510 8.49 -15.75 23.98
C GLU A 510 7.58 -16.89 23.55
N THR A 511 7.54 -17.20 22.25
CA THR A 511 6.76 -18.31 21.74
C THR A 511 7.18 -19.62 22.39
N PHE A 512 8.47 -19.88 22.53
CA PHE A 512 8.95 -21.08 23.20
C PHE A 512 8.70 -21.06 24.70
N THR A 513 8.85 -19.92 25.37
CA THR A 513 8.46 -19.80 26.79
C THR A 513 6.99 -20.17 27.01
N LYS A 514 6.08 -19.67 26.17
CA LYS A 514 4.65 -20.01 26.22
C LYS A 514 4.38 -21.50 25.94
N LEU A 515 5.10 -22.08 24.98
CA LEU A 515 4.98 -23.50 24.68
C LEU A 515 5.53 -24.39 25.80
N PHE A 516 6.61 -23.98 26.47
CA PHE A 516 7.14 -24.66 27.66
C PHE A 516 6.14 -24.70 28.79
N GLU A 517 5.52 -23.56 29.12
CA GLU A 517 4.48 -23.50 30.14
C GLU A 517 3.34 -24.50 29.84
N MET A 518 2.96 -24.63 28.56
CA MET A 518 1.95 -25.60 28.14
C MET A 518 2.42 -27.05 28.22
N LEU A 519 3.68 -27.30 27.86
CA LEU A 519 4.29 -28.61 28.01
C LEU A 519 4.31 -29.04 29.49
N ASP A 520 4.67 -28.13 30.39
CA ASP A 520 4.73 -28.37 31.84
C ASP A 520 3.34 -28.65 32.43
N ILE A 521 2.32 -27.91 32.00
CA ILE A 521 0.95 -28.08 32.50
C ILE A 521 0.30 -29.37 31.99
N LEU A 522 0.43 -29.68 30.71
CA LEU A 522 -0.32 -30.77 30.07
C LEU A 522 0.44 -32.11 30.08
N GLY A 523 1.76 -32.06 30.16
CA GLY A 523 2.64 -33.16 29.81
C GLY A 523 2.70 -33.41 28.30
N GLU A 524 3.81 -33.99 27.85
CA GLU A 524 4.17 -34.11 26.44
C GLU A 524 3.09 -34.71 25.53
N GLU A 525 2.50 -35.85 25.89
CA GLU A 525 1.53 -36.54 25.02
C GLU A 525 0.27 -35.69 24.76
N LYS A 526 -0.27 -35.07 25.82
CA LYS A 526 -1.43 -34.19 25.70
C LYS A 526 -1.08 -32.91 24.97
N PHE A 527 0.07 -32.32 25.28
CA PHE A 527 0.58 -31.12 24.61
C PHE A 527 0.69 -31.31 23.09
N LEU A 528 1.42 -32.34 22.64
CA LEU A 528 1.63 -32.61 21.22
C LEU A 528 0.31 -32.88 20.48
N LYS A 529 -0.61 -33.61 21.11
CA LYS A 529 -1.96 -33.86 20.56
C LYS A 529 -2.75 -32.55 20.45
N LYS A 530 -2.70 -31.70 21.47
CA LYS A 530 -3.43 -30.43 21.52
C LYS A 530 -2.93 -29.46 20.45
N ILE A 531 -1.64 -29.11 20.44
CA ILE A 531 -1.07 -28.17 19.46
C ILE A 531 -1.33 -28.62 18.02
N LYS A 532 -1.21 -29.92 17.74
CA LYS A 532 -1.52 -30.48 16.41
C LYS A 532 -2.99 -30.29 16.01
N ASN A 533 -3.91 -30.53 16.94
CA ASN A 533 -5.34 -30.42 16.69
C ASN A 533 -5.77 -28.96 16.56
N ASP A 534 -5.27 -28.08 17.42
CA ASP A 534 -5.62 -26.67 17.45
C ASP A 534 -5.11 -25.96 16.20
N LEU A 535 -3.83 -26.12 15.85
CA LEU A 535 -3.28 -25.57 14.60
C LEU A 535 -4.00 -26.10 13.36
N LYS A 536 -4.48 -27.37 13.38
CA LYS A 536 -5.30 -27.90 12.29
C LYS A 536 -6.66 -27.23 12.22
N LYS A 537 -7.35 -27.04 13.35
CA LYS A 537 -8.64 -26.34 13.41
C LYS A 537 -8.50 -24.89 12.96
N MET A 538 -7.50 -24.19 13.49
CA MET A 538 -7.19 -22.80 13.15
C MET A 538 -6.91 -22.63 11.66
N PHE A 539 -6.11 -23.53 11.05
CA PHE A 539 -5.81 -23.47 9.62
C PHE A 539 -7.05 -23.67 8.73
N LEU A 540 -8.05 -24.42 9.21
CA LEU A 540 -9.29 -24.66 8.50
C LEU A 540 -10.31 -23.51 8.65
N SER A 541 -10.23 -22.72 9.72
CA SER A 541 -11.07 -21.53 9.92
C SER A 541 -10.63 -20.40 8.98
N ASP A 542 -11.58 -19.83 8.25
CA ASP A 542 -11.31 -18.71 7.34
C ASP A 542 -11.02 -17.41 8.07
N ASP A 543 -11.74 -17.16 9.17
CA ASP A 543 -11.55 -15.94 9.98
C ASP A 543 -10.19 -15.96 10.68
N ILE A 544 -9.85 -17.07 11.34
CA ILE A 544 -8.56 -17.20 12.05
C ILE A 544 -7.38 -17.12 11.06
N LEU A 545 -7.50 -17.75 9.90
CA LEU A 545 -6.45 -17.71 8.90
C LEU A 545 -6.30 -16.31 8.27
N ALA A 546 -7.40 -15.58 8.08
CA ALA A 546 -7.38 -14.20 7.62
C ALA A 546 -6.72 -13.27 8.66
N ASP A 547 -7.05 -13.43 9.94
CA ASP A 547 -6.46 -12.67 11.05
C ASP A 547 -4.96 -12.93 11.19
N TYR A 548 -4.53 -14.19 11.07
CA TYR A 548 -3.10 -14.53 11.03
C TYR A 548 -2.39 -13.80 9.89
N LYS A 549 -2.92 -13.91 8.68
CA LYS A 549 -2.30 -13.27 7.49
C LYS A 549 -2.27 -11.76 7.64
N MET A 550 -3.31 -11.16 8.20
CA MET A 550 -3.34 -9.73 8.52
C MET A 550 -2.18 -9.36 9.45
N LYS A 551 -2.01 -10.10 10.55
CA LYS A 551 -0.96 -9.82 11.54
C LYS A 551 0.45 -10.03 10.97
N ASP A 552 0.64 -11.07 10.15
CA ASP A 552 1.88 -11.31 9.41
C ASP A 552 2.22 -10.13 8.48
N ILE A 553 1.25 -9.67 7.68
CA ILE A 553 1.44 -8.54 6.75
C ILE A 553 1.66 -7.22 7.49
N LEU A 554 0.95 -6.95 8.58
CA LEU A 554 1.16 -5.75 9.41
C LEU A 554 2.57 -5.75 10.01
N THR A 555 3.04 -6.92 10.46
CA THR A 555 4.41 -7.08 10.97
C THR A 555 5.43 -6.77 9.86
N GLU A 556 5.25 -7.36 8.68
CA GLU A 556 6.13 -7.10 7.53
C GLU A 556 6.10 -5.64 7.08
N PHE A 557 4.92 -5.03 7.01
CA PHE A 557 4.75 -3.65 6.61
C PHE A 557 5.42 -2.67 7.58
N ASN A 558 5.27 -2.89 8.89
CA ASN A 558 5.93 -2.07 9.90
C ASN A 558 7.45 -2.22 9.86
N ASN A 559 7.98 -3.43 9.61
CA ASN A 559 9.42 -3.63 9.37
C ASN A 559 9.91 -2.79 8.17
N ASN A 560 9.14 -2.74 7.08
CA ASN A 560 9.50 -1.99 5.88
C ASN A 560 9.44 -0.47 6.07
N LEU A 561 8.55 0.04 6.92
CA LEU A 561 8.48 1.47 7.29
C LEU A 561 9.68 1.92 8.13
N GLY A 562 10.23 1.02 8.97
CA GLY A 562 11.28 1.33 9.95
C GLY A 562 12.67 1.65 9.39
N LYS A 563 12.86 1.81 8.07
CA LYS A 563 14.20 1.86 7.42
C LYS A 563 15.10 0.65 7.75
N GLU A 564 14.56 -0.43 8.30
CA GLU A 564 15.29 -1.68 8.52
C GLU A 564 15.52 -2.38 7.18
N LYS A 565 16.56 -1.96 6.46
CA LYS A 565 16.97 -2.59 5.19
C LYS A 565 17.66 -3.95 5.36
N ASP A 566 17.93 -4.37 6.60
CA ASP A 566 18.56 -5.65 6.90
C ASP A 566 17.53 -6.77 6.89
N PHE A 567 17.68 -7.69 5.94
CA PHE A 567 16.91 -8.94 5.82
C PHE A 567 16.87 -9.75 7.14
N TYR A 568 17.89 -9.61 7.99
CA TYR A 568 18.05 -10.35 9.24
C TYR A 568 17.28 -9.75 10.44
N ASN A 569 16.92 -8.46 10.40
CA ASN A 569 16.19 -7.81 11.50
C ASN A 569 14.67 -7.87 11.39
N ARG A 570 14.12 -8.22 10.22
CA ARG A 570 12.67 -8.32 10.02
C ARG A 570 12.05 -9.26 11.04
N GLU A 571 11.11 -8.75 11.85
CA GLU A 571 10.29 -9.62 12.67
C GLU A 571 9.50 -10.59 11.79
N LYS A 572 9.80 -11.88 11.91
CA LYS A 572 9.01 -12.96 11.32
C LYS A 572 7.88 -13.32 12.28
N TYR A 573 6.66 -13.42 11.77
CA TYR A 573 5.50 -13.81 12.55
C TYR A 573 4.86 -15.07 11.97
N SER A 574 5.16 -16.21 12.58
CA SER A 574 4.69 -17.53 12.14
C SER A 574 3.29 -17.85 12.66
N PHE A 575 2.66 -18.87 12.10
CA PHE A 575 1.37 -19.36 12.60
C PHE A 575 1.48 -19.97 14.01
N ILE A 576 2.68 -20.43 14.39
CA ILE A 576 2.96 -20.91 15.75
C ILE A 576 3.07 -19.74 16.72
N ASP A 577 3.66 -18.62 16.31
CA ASP A 577 3.66 -17.38 17.11
C ASP A 577 2.21 -16.91 17.35
N PHE A 578 1.40 -16.94 16.29
CA PHE A 578 -0.02 -16.62 16.36
C PHE A 578 -0.79 -17.52 17.32
N TYR A 579 -0.58 -18.83 17.28
CA TYR A 579 -1.18 -19.78 18.23
C TYR A 579 -0.73 -19.55 19.67
N ALA A 580 0.57 -19.33 19.90
CA ALA A 580 1.11 -19.05 21.22
C ALA A 580 0.56 -17.74 21.81
N ASP A 581 0.31 -16.72 20.98
CA ASP A 581 -0.31 -15.47 21.41
C ASP A 581 -1.74 -15.67 21.92
N ILE A 582 -2.59 -16.44 21.22
CA ILE A 582 -3.96 -16.71 21.71
C ILE A 582 -3.96 -17.65 22.92
N LEU A 583 -3.05 -18.64 22.99
CA LEU A 583 -2.87 -19.46 24.20
C LEU A 583 -2.58 -18.61 25.44
N SER A 584 -1.68 -17.63 25.32
CA SER A 584 -1.35 -16.74 26.43
C SER A 584 -2.56 -15.93 26.89
N PHE A 585 -3.36 -15.45 25.95
CA PHE A 585 -4.55 -14.66 26.27
C PHE A 585 -5.64 -15.48 26.96
N THR A 586 -5.99 -16.63 26.41
CA THR A 586 -7.00 -17.52 27.02
C THR A 586 -6.63 -17.93 28.46
N LYS A 587 -5.34 -18.11 28.73
CA LYS A 587 -4.83 -18.35 30.10
C LYS A 587 -4.99 -17.13 31.01
N GLU A 588 -4.79 -15.91 30.51
CA GLU A 588 -5.00 -14.68 31.28
C GLU A 588 -6.47 -14.49 31.62
N THR A 589 -7.38 -14.65 30.65
CA THR A 589 -8.82 -14.50 30.86
C THR A 589 -9.39 -15.57 31.81
N ALA A 590 -8.95 -16.81 31.68
CA ALA A 590 -9.40 -17.90 32.57
C ALA A 590 -8.97 -17.71 34.04
N LYS A 591 -7.87 -17.00 34.32
CA LYS A 591 -7.44 -16.69 35.69
C LYS A 591 -8.33 -15.65 36.37
N ASP A 592 -8.97 -14.77 35.59
CA ASP A 592 -9.86 -13.75 36.13
C ASP A 592 -11.25 -14.33 36.46
N GLU A 593 -11.61 -15.47 35.89
CA GLU A 593 -12.93 -16.09 36.04
C GLU A 593 -12.97 -17.29 37.01
N ASP A 594 -11.88 -18.05 37.20
CA ASP A 594 -11.91 -19.29 38.00
C ASP A 594 -10.76 -19.47 39.01
N ASN A 595 -11.12 -19.86 40.24
CA ASN A 595 -10.20 -20.08 41.38
C ASN A 595 -9.41 -21.40 41.23
N GLY A 596 -8.50 -21.44 40.26
CA GLY A 596 -7.34 -22.34 40.28
C GLY A 596 -7.43 -23.64 39.46
N ASN A 597 -8.43 -23.80 38.58
CA ASN A 597 -8.45 -24.90 37.62
C ASN A 597 -8.59 -24.32 36.19
N ILE A 598 -7.45 -24.00 35.57
CA ILE A 598 -7.43 -23.37 34.24
C ILE A 598 -7.82 -24.45 33.21
N ASP A 599 -9.06 -24.39 32.71
CA ASP A 599 -9.44 -25.13 31.51
C ASP A 599 -8.75 -24.48 30.30
N LEU A 600 -7.86 -25.23 29.66
CA LEU A 600 -7.07 -24.78 28.50
C LEU A 600 -7.69 -25.25 27.18
N ASP A 601 -8.92 -25.78 27.19
CA ASP A 601 -9.64 -26.12 25.97
C ASP A 601 -10.08 -24.85 25.22
N ILE A 602 -9.13 -24.30 24.46
CA ILE A 602 -9.38 -23.23 23.50
C ILE A 602 -10.31 -23.76 22.40
N ASP A 603 -11.53 -23.24 22.37
CA ASP A 603 -12.41 -23.41 21.22
C ASP A 603 -12.23 -22.28 20.20
N ILE A 604 -12.87 -22.39 19.04
CA ILE A 604 -12.73 -21.39 17.97
C ILE A 604 -13.27 -20.01 18.43
N LEU A 605 -14.25 -19.98 19.35
CA LEU A 605 -14.85 -18.75 19.84
C LEU A 605 -13.88 -17.99 20.76
N ASP A 606 -13.12 -18.69 21.61
CA ASP A 606 -12.05 -18.09 22.43
C ASP A 606 -10.96 -17.45 21.56
N MET A 607 -10.64 -18.10 20.44
CA MET A 607 -9.67 -17.58 19.45
C MET A 607 -10.21 -16.34 18.74
N GLU A 608 -11.51 -16.33 18.39
CA GLU A 608 -12.17 -15.18 17.77
C GLU A 608 -12.42 -14.02 18.76
N MET A 609 -12.59 -14.31 20.06
CA MET A 609 -12.74 -13.32 21.12
C MET A 609 -11.43 -12.58 21.39
N TYR A 610 -10.30 -13.29 21.44
CA TYR A 610 -8.98 -12.67 21.56
C TYR A 610 -8.74 -11.56 20.54
N TYR A 611 -9.07 -11.82 19.27
CA TYR A 611 -8.88 -10.85 18.21
C TYR A 611 -9.88 -9.70 18.27
N ARG A 612 -11.15 -9.96 18.64
CA ARG A 612 -12.13 -8.89 18.88
C ARG A 612 -11.70 -7.94 20.00
N GLU A 613 -11.10 -8.45 21.08
CA GLU A 613 -10.75 -7.63 22.24
C GLU A 613 -9.40 -6.91 22.10
N LYS A 614 -8.37 -7.56 21.56
CA LYS A 614 -7.03 -6.95 21.45
C LYS A 614 -6.81 -6.10 20.19
N GLU A 615 -7.72 -6.09 19.22
CA GLU A 615 -7.69 -5.09 18.13
C GLU A 615 -7.79 -3.64 18.61
N LYS A 616 -8.22 -3.42 19.87
CA LYS A 616 -8.10 -2.10 20.50
C LYS A 616 -6.64 -1.64 20.63
N ILE A 617 -5.63 -2.50 20.50
CA ILE A 617 -4.20 -2.19 20.68
C ILE A 617 -3.42 -2.19 19.35
N TYR A 618 -3.99 -2.75 18.27
CA TYR A 618 -3.26 -2.99 17.00
C TYR A 618 -3.58 -2.01 15.87
N ILE A 619 -4.38 -0.97 16.14
CA ILE A 619 -4.51 0.20 15.26
C ILE A 619 -3.55 1.25 15.76
#